data_AF-A0A1I1F122-F1
#
_entry.id   AF-A0A1I1F122-F1
#
_cell.length_a   1.000
_cell.length_b   1.000
_cell.length_c   1.000
_cell.angle_alpha   90.00
_cell.angle_beta   90.00
_cell.angle_gamma   90.00
#
_symmetry.space_group_name_H-M   'P 1'
#
loop_
_entity.id
_entity.type
_entity.pdbx_description
1 polymer ?
#
loop_
_entity_poly.entity_id
_entity_poly.type
_entity_poly.pdbx_seq_one_letter_code
_entity_poly.pdbx_strand_id
1 'polypeptide(L)'
;MFRLIGISIIILGFILKLDTIAVIIIAGFISGLVSGTDLIEILSLLVQAFLDTCCMSIFLITLPVMGMLERYGLRNTAANIILNLKNATVTKIFSIFLIMRLGLEALGVRLSGHIEFIRPLLYPMVESTQAPKDSSFL
;
A
#
# COMPACT_ATOMS: atom_id res chain seq x y z
N MET A 1 27.80 -2.30 24.75
CA MET A 1 27.47 -3.71 24.42
C MET A 1 26.03 -4.11 24.79
N PHE A 2 25.25 -3.28 25.53
CA PHE A 2 23.87 -3.60 25.95
C PHE A 2 22.78 -3.41 24.88
N ARG A 3 23.10 -2.89 23.69
CA ARG A 3 22.12 -2.57 22.63
C ARG A 3 21.41 -3.79 22.02
N LEU A 4 21.91 -5.02 22.21
CA LEU A 4 21.30 -6.24 21.65
C LEU A 4 20.26 -6.91 22.55
N ILE A 5 20.08 -6.44 23.79
CA ILE A 5 19.09 -7.03 24.72
C ILE A 5 17.67 -6.96 24.16
N GLY A 6 17.31 -5.85 23.50
CA GLY A 6 16.01 -5.69 22.84
C GLY A 6 15.76 -6.75 21.75
N ILE A 7 16.76 -7.01 20.90
CA ILE A 7 16.66 -8.03 19.84
C ILE A 7 16.50 -9.44 20.43
N SER A 8 17.23 -9.78 21.50
CA SER A 8 17.06 -11.08 22.17
C SER A 8 15.63 -11.29 22.68
N ILE A 9 15.00 -10.25 23.24
CA ILE A 9 13.62 -10.32 23.75
C ILE A 9 12.62 -10.54 22.60
N ILE A 10 12.84 -9.91 21.44
CA ILE A 10 12.01 -10.12 20.24
C ILE A 10 12.11 -11.57 19.77
N ILE A 11 13.34 -12.11 19.69
CA ILE A 11 13.59 -13.49 19.26
C ILE A 11 12.91 -14.48 20.22
N LEU A 12 13.07 -14.28 21.53
CA LEU A 12 12.39 -15.09 22.56
C LEU A 12 10.86 -14.99 22.45
N GLY A 13 10.32 -13.79 22.28
CA GLY A 13 8.87 -13.57 22.14
C GLY A 13 8.27 -14.27 20.93
N PHE A 14 8.97 -14.27 19.80
CA PHE A 14 8.55 -15.01 18.60
C PHE A 14 8.64 -16.52 18.76
N ILE A 15 9.68 -17.03 19.44
CA ILE A 15 9.81 -18.47 19.73
C ILE A 15 8.64 -18.95 20.60
N LEU A 16 8.20 -18.13 21.56
CA LEU A 16 7.05 -18.44 22.42
C LEU A 16 5.68 -18.25 21.74
N LYS A 17 5.65 -17.86 20.44
CA LYS A 17 4.41 -17.57 19.68
C LYS A 17 3.47 -16.59 20.39
N LEU A 18 4.04 -15.62 21.11
CA LEU A 18 3.27 -14.54 21.71
C LEU A 18 2.77 -13.57 20.63
N ASP A 19 1.74 -12.79 20.96
CA ASP A 19 1.24 -11.75 20.07
C ASP A 19 2.37 -10.80 19.65
N THR A 20 2.57 -10.67 18.34
CA THR A 20 3.68 -9.93 17.74
C THR A 20 3.69 -8.46 18.18
N ILE A 21 2.51 -7.85 18.32
CA ILE A 21 2.38 -6.43 18.68
C ILE A 21 2.80 -6.26 20.14
N ALA A 22 2.34 -7.14 21.04
CA ALA A 22 2.73 -7.12 22.45
C ALA A 22 4.25 -7.31 22.63
N VAL A 23 4.85 -8.25 21.91
CA VAL A 23 6.31 -8.52 21.97
C VAL A 23 7.12 -7.30 21.56
N ILE A 24 6.74 -6.61 20.46
CA ILE A 24 7.46 -5.43 19.98
C ILE A 24 7.37 -4.27 20.98
N ILE A 25 6.19 -4.05 21.58
CA ILE A 25 6.00 -2.98 22.58
C ILE A 25 6.87 -3.23 23.81
N ILE A 26 6.86 -4.46 24.34
CA ILE A 26 7.65 -4.83 25.53
C ILE A 26 9.15 -4.73 25.25
N ALA A 27 9.59 -5.24 24.09
CA ALA A 27 10.99 -5.18 23.69
C ALA A 27 11.47 -3.73 23.47
N GLY A 28 10.67 -2.89 22.81
CA GLY A 28 10.95 -1.47 22.62
C GLY A 28 11.04 -0.72 23.96
N PHE A 29 10.13 -1.00 24.88
CA PHE A 29 10.13 -0.43 26.23
C PHE A 29 11.39 -0.80 27.02
N ILE A 30 11.74 -2.09 27.05
CA ILE A 30 12.95 -2.58 27.74
C ILE A 30 14.22 -2.02 27.08
N SER A 31 14.26 -1.97 25.75
CA SER A 31 15.44 -1.48 25.01
C SER A 31 15.65 0.02 25.18
N GLY A 32 14.57 0.79 25.32
CA GLY A 32 14.61 2.20 25.67
C GLY A 32 15.09 2.41 27.11
N LEU A 33 14.56 1.63 28.06
CA LEU A 33 14.97 1.70 29.47
C LEU A 33 16.45 1.35 29.68
N VAL A 34 16.95 0.33 28.96
CA VAL A 34 18.38 -0.07 28.97
C VAL A 34 19.29 1.00 28.35
N SER A 35 18.76 1.84 27.46
CA SER A 35 19.53 2.93 26.83
C SER A 35 19.67 4.17 27.71
N GLY A 36 18.97 4.25 28.84
CA GLY A 36 19.03 5.39 29.77
C GLY A 36 18.44 6.70 29.22
N THR A 37 17.77 6.63 28.07
CA THR A 37 17.07 7.74 27.40
C THR A 37 15.69 7.95 28.01
N ASP A 38 15.23 9.21 28.03
CA ASP A 38 13.89 9.54 28.55
C ASP A 38 12.78 8.88 27.72
N LEU A 39 11.61 8.62 28.33
CA LEU A 39 10.46 8.02 27.66
C LEU A 39 10.03 8.79 26.40
N ILE A 40 10.10 10.12 26.44
CA ILE A 40 9.78 10.97 25.30
C ILE A 40 10.79 10.75 24.16
N GLU A 41 12.06 10.58 24.49
CA GLU A 41 13.14 10.43 23.51
C GLU A 41 13.10 9.06 22.84
N ILE A 42 12.74 8.02 23.58
CA ILE A 42 12.49 6.66 23.04
C ILE A 42 11.33 6.70 22.04
N LEU A 43 10.23 7.36 22.39
CA LEU A 43 9.09 7.51 21.50
C LEU A 43 9.46 8.33 20.25
N SER A 44 10.23 9.40 20.41
CA SER A 44 10.71 10.22 19.30
C SER A 44 11.59 9.42 18.33
N LEU A 45 12.56 8.65 18.83
CA LEU A 45 13.41 7.79 18.02
C LEU A 45 12.63 6.68 17.30
N LEU A 46 11.66 6.08 17.97
CA LEU A 46 10.78 5.08 17.36
C LEU A 46 9.99 5.69 16.21
N VAL A 47 9.38 6.87 16.44
CA VAL A 47 8.63 7.59 15.42
C VAL A 47 9.53 8.04 14.27
N GLN A 48 10.72 8.55 14.56
CA GLN A 48 11.67 8.99 13.55
C GLN A 48 12.14 7.84 12.67
N ALA A 49 12.50 6.70 13.27
CA ALA A 49 12.82 5.48 12.52
C ALA A 49 11.62 4.99 11.68
N PHE A 50 10.39 5.15 12.20
CA PHE A 50 9.19 4.82 11.45
C PHE A 50 8.99 5.77 10.27
N LEU A 51 9.18 7.07 10.44
CA LEU A 51 9.08 8.10 9.39
C LEU A 51 10.15 7.92 8.31
N ASP A 52 11.39 7.63 8.70
CA ASP A 52 12.48 7.37 7.77
C ASP A 52 12.19 6.13 6.90
N THR A 53 11.55 5.12 7.49
CA THR A 53 11.12 3.91 6.77
C THR A 53 9.76 4.09 6.07
N CYS A 54 8.96 5.10 6.45
CA CYS A 54 7.62 5.38 5.92
C CYS A 54 7.63 5.76 4.44
N CYS A 55 8.73 6.33 3.95
CA CYS A 55 8.94 6.53 2.51
C CYS A 55 8.86 5.21 1.71
N MET A 56 9.19 4.06 2.32
CA MET A 56 8.94 2.73 1.72
C MET A 56 7.52 2.20 1.97
N SER A 57 6.82 2.71 3.00
CA SER A 57 5.50 2.25 3.43
C SER A 57 4.34 3.12 2.91
N ILE A 58 4.59 3.94 1.88
CA ILE A 58 3.60 4.85 1.27
C ILE A 58 2.30 4.15 0.82
N PHE A 59 2.35 2.83 0.58
CA PHE A 59 1.19 2.00 0.26
C PHE A 59 0.10 2.06 1.34
N LEU A 60 0.47 2.20 2.62
CA LEU A 60 -0.49 2.32 3.74
C LEU A 60 -1.38 3.57 3.61
N ILE A 61 -0.87 4.65 3.00
CA ILE A 61 -1.64 5.86 2.72
C ILE A 61 -2.38 5.73 1.38
N THR A 62 -1.80 5.04 0.40
CA THR A 62 -2.44 4.80 -0.90
C THR A 62 -3.77 4.06 -0.78
N LEU A 63 -3.87 3.04 0.08
CA LEU A 63 -5.11 2.26 0.26
C LEU A 63 -6.34 3.09 0.71
N PRO A 64 -6.29 3.89 1.80
CA PRO A 64 -7.42 4.73 2.20
C PRO A 64 -7.72 5.82 1.17
N VAL A 65 -6.71 6.39 0.53
CA VAL A 65 -6.90 7.36 -0.57
C VAL A 65 -7.64 6.70 -1.74
N MET A 66 -7.27 5.48 -2.12
CA MET A 66 -7.96 4.73 -3.16
C MET A 66 -9.41 4.45 -2.79
N GLY A 67 -9.68 4.00 -1.56
CA GLY A 67 -11.04 3.80 -1.06
C GLY A 67 -11.87 5.08 -1.02
N MET A 68 -11.26 6.24 -0.76
CA MET A 68 -11.91 7.55 -0.90
C MET A 68 -12.23 7.84 -2.37
N LEU A 69 -11.26 7.71 -3.28
CA LEU A 69 -11.43 7.93 -4.71
C LEU A 69 -12.56 7.06 -5.31
N GLU A 70 -12.65 5.80 -4.88
CA GLU A 70 -13.74 4.91 -5.27
C GLU A 70 -15.10 5.38 -4.77
N ARG A 71 -15.20 5.81 -3.51
CA ARG A 71 -16.43 6.39 -2.94
C ARG A 71 -16.88 7.67 -3.65
N TYR A 72 -15.94 8.46 -4.19
CA TYR A 72 -16.25 9.65 -4.99
C TYR A 72 -16.64 9.33 -6.45
N GLY A 73 -16.86 8.07 -6.81
CA GLY A 73 -17.39 7.70 -8.12
C GLY A 73 -16.33 7.69 -9.24
N LEU A 74 -15.05 7.64 -8.88
CA LEU A 74 -13.98 7.51 -9.87
C LEU A 74 -14.12 6.19 -10.66
N ARG A 75 -14.60 5.13 -10.00
CA ARG A 75 -14.93 3.84 -10.64
C ARG A 75 -16.02 4.01 -11.71
N ASN A 76 -17.10 4.72 -11.38
CA ASN A 76 -18.23 4.97 -12.29
C ASN A 76 -17.80 5.82 -13.49
N THR A 77 -16.99 6.85 -13.24
CA THR A 77 -16.45 7.72 -14.30
C THR A 77 -15.53 6.95 -15.24
N ALA A 78 -14.63 6.12 -14.68
CA ALA A 78 -13.75 5.27 -15.47
C ALA A 78 -14.55 4.28 -16.33
N ALA A 79 -15.57 3.63 -15.77
CA ALA A 79 -16.45 2.72 -16.50
C ALA A 79 -17.15 3.42 -17.68
N ASN A 80 -17.69 4.62 -17.47
CA ASN A 80 -18.34 5.39 -18.53
C ASN A 80 -17.37 5.80 -19.66
N ILE A 81 -16.14 6.15 -19.30
CA ILE A 81 -15.10 6.44 -20.31
C ILE A 81 -14.77 5.17 -21.10
N ILE A 82 -14.57 4.04 -20.43
CA ILE A 82 -14.22 2.76 -21.09
C ILE A 82 -15.35 2.27 -22.00
N LEU A 83 -16.61 2.42 -21.59
CA LEU A 83 -17.79 2.07 -22.41
C LEU A 83 -17.88 2.89 -23.70
N ASN A 84 -17.45 4.15 -23.68
CA ASN A 84 -17.38 4.99 -24.88
C ASN A 84 -16.27 4.56 -25.85
N LEU A 85 -15.27 3.77 -25.41
CA LEU A 85 -14.29 3.16 -26.31
C LEU A 85 -14.88 1.88 -26.92
N LYS A 86 -15.57 2.05 -28.06
CA LYS A 86 -16.30 1.02 -28.83
C LYS A 86 -15.57 -0.31 -29.14
N ASN A 87 -14.25 -0.39 -28.94
CA ASN A 87 -13.38 -1.57 -29.20
C ASN A 87 -12.29 -1.79 -28.13
N ALA A 88 -12.51 -1.33 -26.89
CA ALA A 88 -11.51 -1.49 -25.83
C ALA A 88 -11.59 -2.85 -25.13
N THR A 89 -10.74 -3.79 -25.52
CA THR A 89 -10.49 -5.02 -24.75
C THR A 89 -9.57 -4.70 -23.56
N VAL A 90 -9.76 -5.40 -22.43
CA VAL A 90 -8.89 -5.32 -21.23
C VAL A 90 -7.41 -5.31 -21.60
N THR A 91 -7.01 -6.18 -22.53
CA THR A 91 -5.64 -6.30 -23.04
C THR A 91 -5.11 -5.02 -23.69
N LYS A 92 -5.95 -4.28 -24.43
CA LYS A 92 -5.53 -3.09 -25.18
C LYS A 92 -5.29 -1.90 -24.25
N ILE A 93 -6.13 -1.75 -23.23
CA ILE A 93 -5.95 -0.72 -22.19
C ILE A 93 -4.76 -1.06 -21.29
N PHE A 94 -4.58 -2.34 -20.95
CA PHE A 94 -3.39 -2.76 -20.20
C PHE A 94 -2.09 -2.53 -20.99
N SER A 95 -2.13 -2.77 -22.32
CA SER A 95 -0.98 -2.53 -23.20
C SER A 95 -0.62 -1.04 -23.30
N ILE A 96 -1.60 -0.13 -23.42
CA ILE A 96 -1.31 1.31 -23.50
C ILE A 96 -0.70 1.82 -22.18
N PHE A 97 -1.20 1.30 -21.05
CA PHE A 97 -0.69 1.62 -19.72
C PHE A 97 0.74 1.14 -19.52
N LEU A 98 1.08 -0.08 -19.95
CA LEU A 98 2.45 -0.59 -19.89
C LEU A 98 3.42 0.22 -20.76
N ILE A 99 2.99 0.64 -21.95
CA ILE A 99 3.81 1.49 -22.84
C ILE A 99 4.06 2.86 -22.19
N MET A 100 3.02 3.48 -21.64
CA MET A 100 3.14 4.75 -20.92
C MET A 100 4.07 4.62 -19.71
N ARG A 101 3.90 3.55 -18.91
CA ARG A 101 4.74 3.26 -17.76
C ARG A 101 6.20 3.09 -18.16
N LEU A 102 6.46 2.29 -19.19
CA LEU A 102 7.80 2.05 -19.69
C LEU A 102 8.44 3.36 -20.18
N GLY A 103 7.66 4.23 -20.83
CA GLY A 103 8.10 5.57 -21.22
C GLY A 103 8.44 6.46 -20.02
N LEU A 104 7.61 6.47 -18.97
CA LEU A 104 7.88 7.25 -17.76
C LEU A 104 9.11 6.73 -17.01
N GLU A 105 9.28 5.40 -16.93
CA GLU A 105 10.47 4.78 -16.35
C GLU A 105 11.73 5.11 -17.15
N ALA A 106 11.65 5.15 -18.48
CA ALA A 106 12.75 5.57 -19.35
C ALA A 106 13.14 7.05 -19.16
N LEU A 107 12.19 7.89 -18.77
CA LEU A 107 12.43 9.30 -18.40
C LEU A 107 12.89 9.48 -16.94
N GLY A 108 13.11 8.40 -16.20
CA GLY A 108 13.56 8.42 -14.81
C GLY A 108 12.45 8.67 -13.78
N VAL A 109 11.19 8.75 -14.21
CA VAL A 109 10.03 8.91 -13.32
C VAL A 109 9.58 7.53 -12.83
N ARG A 110 10.03 7.17 -11.62
CA ARG A 110 9.65 5.91 -10.98
C ARG A 110 8.26 6.05 -10.36
N LEU A 111 7.24 5.53 -11.04
CA LEU A 111 5.88 5.39 -10.50
C LEU A 111 5.86 4.31 -9.39
N SER A 112 6.31 4.66 -8.19
CA SER A 112 6.53 3.70 -7.10
C SER A 112 5.26 3.16 -6.42
N GLY A 113 4.10 3.18 -7.11
CA GLY A 113 2.80 2.72 -6.58
C GLY A 113 2.05 1.72 -7.47
N HIS A 114 2.66 1.17 -8.51
CA HIS A 114 1.94 0.74 -9.72
C HIS A 114 1.17 -0.60 -9.68
N ILE A 115 1.37 -1.48 -8.70
CA ILE A 115 0.82 -2.86 -8.75
C ILE A 115 -0.59 -2.94 -8.12
N GLU A 116 -0.89 -2.10 -7.14
CA GLU A 116 -2.19 -2.14 -6.44
C GLU A 116 -3.33 -1.54 -7.26
N PHE A 117 -3.05 -0.60 -8.17
CA PHE A 117 -4.05 0.05 -9.04
C PHE A 117 -4.68 -0.88 -10.08
N ILE A 118 -4.03 -2.00 -10.40
CA ILE A 118 -4.54 -2.93 -11.42
C ILE A 118 -5.84 -3.57 -10.94
N ARG A 119 -5.93 -3.95 -9.66
CA ARG A 119 -7.13 -4.64 -9.13
C ARG A 119 -8.41 -3.80 -9.23
N PRO A 120 -8.42 -2.54 -8.74
CA PRO A 120 -9.56 -1.63 -8.85
C PRO A 120 -9.97 -1.29 -10.29
N LEU A 121 -9.02 -1.27 -11.22
CA LEU A 121 -9.30 -0.99 -12.65
C LEU A 121 -9.78 -2.24 -13.40
N LEU A 122 -9.22 -3.41 -13.11
CA LEU A 122 -9.58 -4.65 -13.80
C LEU A 122 -10.98 -5.11 -13.41
N TYR A 123 -11.35 -4.96 -12.14
CA TYR A 123 -12.66 -5.38 -11.61
C TYR A 123 -13.85 -4.79 -12.40
N PRO A 124 -13.99 -3.45 -12.58
CA PRO A 124 -15.07 -2.87 -13.37
C PRO A 124 -15.00 -3.22 -14.86
N MET A 125 -13.82 -3.55 -15.40
CA MET A 125 -13.67 -3.96 -16.80
C MET A 125 -14.14 -5.40 -17.05
N VAL A 126 -13.86 -6.31 -16.11
CA VAL A 126 -14.38 -7.68 -16.15
C VAL A 126 -15.90 -7.66 -15.94
N GLU A 127 -16.38 -6.87 -14.98
CA GLU A 127 -17.81 -6.68 -14.69
C GLU A 127 -18.57 -6.13 -15.91
N SER A 128 -18.03 -5.11 -16.59
CA SER A 128 -18.64 -4.52 -17.80
C SER A 128 -18.54 -5.38 -19.06
N THR A 129 -17.61 -6.34 -19.13
CA THR A 129 -17.50 -7.28 -20.26
C THR A 129 -18.42 -8.50 -20.09
N GLN A 130 -18.74 -8.86 -18.85
CA GLN A 130 -19.66 -9.97 -18.54
C GLN A 130 -21.13 -9.54 -18.49
N ALA A 131 -21.42 -8.25 -18.29
CA ALA A 131 -22.77 -7.71 -18.42
C ALA A 131 -23.25 -7.78 -19.88
N PRO A 132 -24.48 -8.29 -20.15
CA PRO A 132 -25.06 -8.29 -21.49
C PRO A 132 -25.06 -6.88 -22.07
N LYS A 133 -24.81 -6.76 -23.38
CA LYS A 133 -24.79 -5.51 -24.13
C LYS A 133 -26.21 -4.95 -24.36
N ASP A 134 -27.06 -5.02 -23.34
CA ASP A 134 -28.37 -4.36 -23.26
C ASP A 134 -28.82 -4.40 -21.79
N SER A 135 -28.63 -3.27 -21.10
CA SER A 135 -29.61 -2.71 -20.16
C SER A 135 -28.91 -1.65 -19.30
N SER A 136 -29.23 -0.39 -19.61
CA SER A 136 -29.64 0.61 -18.62
C SER A 136 -29.25 0.32 -17.16
N PHE A 137 -28.34 1.15 -16.63
CA PHE A 137 -28.29 1.64 -15.25
C PHE A 137 -29.08 0.83 -14.21
N LEU A 138 -28.38 -0.01 -13.44
CA LEU A 138 -28.59 -0.18 -12.00
C LEU A 138 -27.24 -0.56 -11.34
#